data_AF-A0A330LXI1-F1
#
_entry.id   AF-A0A330LXI1-F1
#
_cell.length_a   1.000
_cell.length_b   1.000
_cell.length_c   1.000
_cell.angle_alpha   90.00
_cell.angle_beta   90.00
_cell.angle_gamma   90.00
#
_symmetry.space_group_name_H-M   'P 1'
#
loop_
_entity.id
_entity.type
_entity.pdbx_description
1 polymer ?
#
loop_
_entity_poly.entity_id
_entity_poly.type
_entity_poly.pdbx_seq_one_letter_code
_entity_poly.pdbx_strand_id
1 'polypeptide(L)'
;MSSSEALDGLKDLHHLSEIVGETVTDLELLARTKPKLFEVVVNGAGNIFRLDEAIVSNKFFSDVVHHISDNFGVGDKITSTREMPGELEVESRPKTEAVYKKLEAWGYIKTISRSKTVLLKPFTTIPDLGSE
;
A
#
# COMPACT_ATOMS: atom_id res chain seq x y z
N MET A 1 -7.56 0.37 -18.11
CA MET A 1 -6.49 1.35 -17.87
C MET A 1 -5.21 0.58 -17.61
N SER A 2 -4.16 0.88 -18.37
CA SER A 2 -2.91 0.10 -18.37
C SER A 2 -2.03 0.59 -17.21
N SER A 3 -1.41 -0.32 -16.46
CA SER A 3 -0.44 0.00 -15.39
C SER A 3 0.73 0.90 -15.83
N SER A 4 0.90 1.09 -17.15
CA SER A 4 1.85 2.01 -17.77
C SER A 4 1.50 3.50 -17.59
N GLU A 5 0.21 3.87 -17.58
CA GLU A 5 -0.21 5.29 -17.55
C GLU A 5 -0.02 5.89 -16.14
N ALA A 6 -0.28 5.11 -15.09
CA ALA A 6 -0.05 5.51 -13.71
C ALA A 6 1.44 5.73 -13.37
N LEU A 7 2.35 5.03 -14.08
CA LEU A 7 3.80 5.20 -13.92
C LEU A 7 4.36 6.40 -14.70
N ASP A 8 3.67 6.86 -15.75
CA ASP A 8 4.12 8.03 -16.52
C ASP A 8 3.91 9.34 -15.75
N GLY A 9 2.90 9.43 -14.88
CA GLY A 9 2.73 10.55 -13.94
C GLY A 9 3.81 10.60 -12.84
N LEU A 10 4.35 9.45 -12.43
CA LEU A 10 5.41 9.34 -11.41
C LEU A 10 6.82 9.69 -11.92
N LYS A 11 6.97 9.88 -13.24
CA LYS A 11 8.22 10.41 -13.84
C LYS A 11 8.32 11.93 -13.70
N ASP A 12 7.23 12.60 -13.32
CA ASP A 12 7.27 14.00 -12.91
C ASP A 12 7.86 14.11 -11.50
N LEU A 13 9.03 14.72 -11.40
CA LEU A 13 9.73 14.91 -10.13
C LEU A 13 8.94 15.77 -9.15
N HIS A 14 8.06 16.65 -9.63
CA HIS A 14 7.18 17.43 -8.75
C HIS A 14 6.16 16.53 -8.05
N HIS A 15 5.49 15.66 -8.81
CA HIS A 15 4.54 14.70 -8.24
C HIS A 15 5.26 13.71 -7.30
N LEU A 16 6.44 13.23 -7.69
CA LEU A 16 7.24 12.35 -6.85
C LEU A 16 7.63 13.03 -5.52
N SER A 17 8.03 14.30 -5.57
CA SER A 17 8.35 15.13 -4.40
C SER A 17 7.19 15.21 -3.41
N GLU A 18 5.96 15.38 -3.90
CA GLU A 18 4.76 15.43 -3.06
C GLU A 18 4.50 14.09 -2.35
N ILE A 19 4.71 12.96 -3.03
CA ILE A 19 4.50 11.63 -2.45
C ILE A 19 5.58 11.27 -1.42
N VAL A 20 6.86 11.51 -1.74
CA VAL A 20 7.98 11.05 -0.91
C VAL A 20 8.42 12.05 0.15
N GLY A 21 7.97 13.31 0.05
CA GLY A 21 8.29 14.39 0.98
C GLY A 21 9.70 14.98 0.83
N GLU A 22 10.39 14.68 -0.28
CA GLU A 22 11.73 15.20 -0.59
C GLU A 22 11.66 16.34 -1.61
N THR A 23 12.65 17.21 -1.66
CA THR A 23 12.66 18.30 -2.66
C THR A 23 12.94 17.76 -4.06
N VAL A 24 12.42 18.44 -5.09
CA VAL A 24 12.74 18.13 -6.50
C VAL A 24 14.25 18.14 -6.74
N THR A 25 14.97 19.10 -6.16
CA THR A 25 16.43 19.21 -6.30
C THR A 25 17.17 18.00 -5.72
N ASP A 26 16.74 17.51 -4.56
CA ASP A 26 17.35 16.33 -3.93
C ASP A 26 17.06 15.06 -4.74
N LEU A 27 15.86 14.95 -5.31
CA LEU A 27 15.48 13.86 -6.20
C LEU A 27 16.29 13.86 -7.51
N GLU A 28 16.52 15.04 -8.11
CA GLU A 28 17.40 15.19 -9.28
C GLU A 28 18.85 14.78 -8.97
N LEU A 29 19.36 15.22 -7.81
CA LEU A 29 20.71 14.86 -7.37
C LEU A 29 20.82 13.35 -7.16
N LEU A 30 19.80 12.73 -6.56
CA LEU A 30 19.74 11.30 -6.34
C LEU A 30 19.70 10.53 -7.66
N ALA A 31 18.90 10.97 -8.63
CA ALA A 31 18.81 10.37 -9.96
C ALA A 31 20.17 10.36 -10.68
N ARG A 32 20.94 11.45 -10.55
CA ARG A 32 22.27 11.58 -11.19
C ARG A 32 23.37 10.82 -10.46
N THR A 33 23.38 10.86 -9.13
CA THR A 33 24.49 10.33 -8.32
C THR A 33 24.31 8.87 -7.94
N LYS A 34 23.07 8.41 -7.78
CA LYS A 34 22.71 7.06 -7.34
C LYS A 34 21.46 6.56 -8.07
N PRO A 35 21.51 6.34 -9.40
CA PRO A 35 20.34 6.01 -10.21
C PRO A 35 19.59 4.75 -9.73
N LYS A 36 20.29 3.73 -9.22
CA LYS A 36 19.65 2.53 -8.64
C LYS A 36 18.88 2.83 -7.36
N LEU A 37 19.35 3.76 -6.54
CA LEU A 37 18.64 4.17 -5.32
C LEU A 37 17.43 5.03 -5.69
N PHE A 38 17.57 5.90 -6.68
CA PHE A 38 16.46 6.67 -7.23
C PHE A 38 15.36 5.76 -7.79
N GLU A 39 15.71 4.68 -8.50
CA GLU A 39 14.75 3.68 -8.97
C GLU A 39 13.98 3.01 -7.82
N VAL A 40 14.63 2.73 -6.70
CA VAL A 40 13.97 2.22 -5.48
C VAL A 40 12.98 3.24 -4.92
N VAL A 41 13.33 4.53 -4.90
CA VAL A 41 12.43 5.61 -4.46
C VAL A 41 11.20 5.69 -5.35
N VAL A 42 11.38 5.72 -6.67
CA VAL A 42 10.27 5.76 -7.65
C VAL A 42 9.35 4.54 -7.50
N ASN A 43 9.92 3.34 -7.36
CA ASN A 43 9.14 2.12 -7.15
C ASN A 43 8.37 2.14 -5.81
N GLY A 44 9.01 2.66 -4.75
CA GLY A 44 8.38 2.85 -3.44
C GLY A 44 7.19 3.81 -3.52
N ALA A 45 7.39 4.98 -4.13
CA ALA A 45 6.34 5.97 -4.35
C ALA A 45 5.18 5.41 -5.18
N GLY A 46 5.47 4.64 -6.23
CA GLY A 46 4.43 3.98 -7.03
C GLY A 46 3.59 2.97 -6.24
N ASN A 47 4.16 2.32 -5.22
CA ASN A 47 3.40 1.44 -4.34
C ASN A 47 2.53 2.20 -3.33
N ILE A 48 2.96 3.39 -2.89
CA ILE A 48 2.16 4.30 -2.05
C ILE A 48 0.97 4.81 -2.88
N PHE A 49 1.23 5.34 -4.07
CA PHE A 49 0.17 5.84 -4.96
C PHE A 49 -0.90 4.78 -5.28
N ARG A 50 -0.49 3.53 -5.58
CA ARG A 50 -1.43 2.42 -5.82
C ARG A 50 -2.25 2.05 -4.58
N LEU A 51 -1.66 2.18 -3.39
CA LEU A 51 -2.37 1.96 -2.14
C LEU A 51 -3.46 3.02 -1.97
N ASP A 52 -3.11 4.29 -2.13
CA ASP A 52 -4.04 5.41 -1.98
C ASP A 52 -5.19 5.33 -2.99
N GLU A 53 -4.89 5.08 -4.27
CA GLU A 53 -5.92 4.86 -5.28
C GLU A 53 -6.85 3.68 -4.93
N ALA A 54 -6.30 2.58 -4.40
CA ALA A 54 -7.09 1.42 -4.03
C ALA A 54 -7.98 1.67 -2.81
N ILE A 55 -7.51 2.45 -1.83
CA ILE A 55 -8.30 2.87 -0.67
C ILE A 55 -9.47 3.75 -1.13
N VAL A 56 -9.20 4.76 -1.96
CA VAL A 56 -10.23 5.71 -2.43
C VAL A 56 -11.25 5.05 -3.36
N SER A 57 -10.80 4.16 -4.24
CA SER A 57 -11.68 3.56 -5.28
C SER A 57 -12.45 2.31 -4.82
N ASN A 58 -12.12 1.72 -3.66
CA ASN A 58 -12.70 0.46 -3.23
C ASN A 58 -12.94 0.43 -1.71
N LYS A 59 -14.21 0.62 -1.32
CA LYS A 59 -14.64 0.58 0.09
C LYS A 59 -14.19 -0.69 0.83
N PHE A 60 -14.38 -1.87 0.25
CA PHE A 60 -13.94 -3.12 0.88
C PHE A 60 -12.42 -3.18 1.10
N PHE A 61 -11.64 -2.70 0.13
CA PHE A 61 -10.19 -2.59 0.28
C PHE A 61 -9.83 -1.63 1.42
N SER A 62 -10.49 -0.48 1.46
CA SER A 62 -10.36 0.51 2.53
C SER A 62 -10.68 -0.10 3.90
N ASP A 63 -11.81 -0.79 4.04
CA ASP A 63 -12.23 -1.42 5.30
C ASP A 63 -11.20 -2.44 5.80
N VAL A 64 -10.63 -3.25 4.89
CA VAL A 64 -9.57 -4.20 5.24
C VAL A 64 -8.30 -3.48 5.69
N VAL A 65 -7.89 -2.41 5.01
CA VAL A 65 -6.69 -1.64 5.38
C VAL A 65 -6.87 -0.93 6.73
N HIS A 66 -8.02 -0.29 6.97
CA HIS A 66 -8.36 0.30 8.26
C HIS A 66 -8.34 -0.75 9.37
N HIS A 67 -9.00 -1.89 9.17
CA HIS A 67 -8.98 -2.98 10.13
C HIS A 67 -7.56 -3.42 10.48
N ILE A 68 -6.66 -3.55 9.49
CA ILE A 68 -5.27 -3.91 9.76
C ILE A 68 -4.56 -2.79 10.54
N SER A 69 -4.73 -1.54 10.13
CA SER A 69 -4.10 -0.38 10.75
C SER A 69 -4.50 -0.19 12.21
N ASP A 70 -5.77 -0.40 12.54
CA ASP A 70 -6.31 -0.16 13.88
C ASP A 70 -5.95 -1.27 14.87
N ASN A 71 -5.66 -2.48 14.38
CA ASN A 71 -5.50 -3.67 15.23
C ASN A 71 -4.06 -4.23 15.26
N PHE A 72 -3.18 -3.84 14.34
CA PHE A 72 -1.85 -4.43 14.22
C PHE A 72 -0.75 -3.37 14.05
N GLY A 73 0.32 -3.53 14.82
CA GLY A 73 1.56 -2.79 14.64
C GLY A 73 2.48 -3.43 13.60
N VAL A 74 3.49 -2.67 13.18
CA VAL A 74 4.55 -3.21 12.31
C VAL A 74 5.28 -4.33 13.03
N GLY A 75 5.46 -5.46 12.35
CA GLY A 75 6.04 -6.69 12.90
C GLY A 75 5.00 -7.65 13.48
N ASP A 76 3.75 -7.20 13.68
CA ASP A 76 2.71 -8.04 14.21
C ASP A 76 2.23 -9.06 13.18
N LYS A 77 1.77 -10.19 13.71
CA LYS A 77 1.08 -11.21 12.94
C LYS A 77 -0.36 -10.75 12.72
N ILE A 78 -0.69 -10.45 11.48
CA ILE A 78 -2.06 -10.17 11.06
C ILE A 78 -2.82 -11.50 11.16
N THR A 79 -3.95 -11.50 11.87
CA THR A 79 -4.80 -12.68 12.04
C THR A 79 -5.21 -13.25 10.68
N SER A 80 -5.44 -14.57 10.65
CA SER A 80 -5.79 -15.22 9.37
C SER A 80 -7.15 -14.70 8.90
N THR A 81 -7.44 -14.80 7.60
CA THR A 81 -8.74 -14.40 7.01
C THR A 81 -9.97 -15.07 7.67
N ARG A 82 -9.77 -16.07 8.54
CA ARG A 82 -10.80 -16.75 9.35
C ARG A 82 -11.17 -16.06 10.66
N GLU A 83 -10.43 -15.02 11.07
CA GLU A 83 -10.60 -14.33 12.36
C GLU A 83 -10.95 -12.84 12.14
N MET A 84 -11.31 -12.46 10.91
CA MET A 84 -11.81 -11.11 10.61
C MET A 84 -13.26 -10.97 11.07
N PRO A 85 -13.62 -9.89 11.78
CA PRO A 85 -14.95 -9.75 12.37
C PRO A 85 -16.06 -9.60 11.31
N GLY A 86 -17.18 -10.31 11.50
CA GLY A 86 -18.50 -9.95 10.98
C GLY A 86 -18.62 -9.88 9.45
N GLU A 87 -18.96 -8.71 8.90
CA GLU A 87 -19.25 -8.48 7.46
C GLU A 87 -18.09 -8.86 6.52
N LEU A 88 -16.88 -9.05 7.06
CA LEU A 88 -15.69 -9.52 6.37
C LEU A 88 -15.52 -11.06 6.38
N GLU A 89 -16.45 -11.84 6.92
CA GLU A 89 -16.18 -13.24 7.31
C GLU A 89 -16.68 -14.34 6.33
N VAL A 90 -17.82 -14.20 5.62
CA VAL A 90 -18.45 -15.37 4.94
C VAL A 90 -18.46 -15.33 3.40
N GLU A 91 -18.65 -14.18 2.74
CA GLU A 91 -18.60 -14.05 1.26
C GLU A 91 -17.33 -13.34 0.74
N SER A 92 -16.49 -12.92 1.65
CA SER A 92 -15.39 -11.96 1.45
C SER A 92 -14.01 -12.61 1.49
N ARG A 93 -13.88 -13.88 1.87
CA ARG A 93 -12.55 -14.52 1.95
C ARG A 93 -11.75 -14.44 0.64
N PRO A 94 -12.31 -14.72 -0.55
CA PRO A 94 -11.58 -14.51 -1.80
C PRO A 94 -11.22 -13.03 -2.03
N LYS A 95 -12.07 -12.10 -1.58
CA LYS A 95 -11.84 -10.65 -1.69
C LYS A 95 -10.72 -10.19 -0.75
N THR A 96 -10.72 -10.62 0.52
CA THR A 96 -9.66 -10.35 1.49
C THR A 96 -8.33 -10.95 1.04
N GLU A 97 -8.34 -12.20 0.53
CA GLU A 97 -7.14 -12.81 -0.02
C GLU A 97 -6.61 -12.03 -1.24
N ALA A 98 -7.49 -11.45 -2.08
CA ALA A 98 -7.09 -10.57 -3.17
C ALA A 98 -6.51 -9.24 -2.66
N VAL A 99 -7.05 -8.65 -1.59
CA VAL A 99 -6.49 -7.48 -0.90
C VAL A 99 -5.09 -7.80 -0.37
N TYR A 100 -4.94 -8.92 0.36
CA TYR A 100 -3.67 -9.34 0.93
C TYR A 100 -2.60 -9.58 -0.15
N LYS A 101 -2.97 -10.19 -1.28
CA LYS A 101 -2.05 -10.35 -2.41
C LYS A 101 -1.56 -9.01 -2.96
N LYS A 102 -2.42 -8.00 -3.05
CA LYS A 102 -2.03 -6.65 -3.47
C LYS A 102 -1.08 -6.02 -2.46
N LEU A 103 -1.45 -6.05 -1.18
CA LEU A 103 -0.63 -5.51 -0.08
C LEU A 103 0.75 -6.20 0.00
N GLU A 104 0.81 -7.51 -0.27
CA GLU A 104 2.06 -8.25 -0.32
C GLU A 104 2.91 -7.85 -1.53
N ALA A 105 2.30 -7.72 -2.71
CA ALA A 105 2.98 -7.24 -3.92
C ALA A 105 3.52 -5.80 -3.77
N TRP A 106 2.86 -4.97 -2.97
CA TRP A 106 3.28 -3.60 -2.67
C TRP A 106 4.23 -3.51 -1.46
N GLY A 107 4.52 -4.65 -0.82
CA GLY A 107 5.48 -4.76 0.28
C GLY A 107 4.99 -4.23 1.62
N TYR A 108 3.67 -4.13 1.83
CA TYR A 108 3.07 -3.76 3.11
C TYR A 108 2.94 -4.95 4.05
N ILE A 109 2.71 -6.16 3.52
CA ILE A 109 2.62 -7.39 4.30
C ILE A 109 3.50 -8.48 3.70
N LYS A 110 3.77 -9.53 4.47
CA LYS A 110 4.47 -10.73 3.99
C LYS A 110 3.84 -11.99 4.52
N THR A 111 3.46 -12.89 3.62
CA THR A 111 2.96 -14.22 3.95
C THR A 111 4.15 -15.17 4.12
N ILE A 112 4.43 -15.55 5.36
CA ILE A 112 5.50 -16.51 5.70
C ILE A 112 4.98 -17.95 5.56
N SER A 113 3.71 -18.18 5.88
CA SER A 113 3.04 -19.47 5.72
C SER A 113 1.52 -19.28 5.63
N ARG A 114 0.76 -20.35 5.32
CA ARG A 114 -0.71 -20.29 5.19
C ARG A 114 -1.45 -19.68 6.38
N SER A 115 -0.83 -19.65 7.57
CA SER A 115 -1.42 -19.10 8.80
C SER A 115 -0.61 -17.96 9.40
N LYS A 116 0.42 -17.46 8.70
CA LYS A 116 1.30 -16.41 9.20
C LYS A 116 1.54 -15.36 8.14
N THR A 117 0.84 -14.24 8.29
CA THR A 117 1.06 -13.01 7.54
C THR A 117 1.52 -11.94 8.53
N VAL A 118 2.54 -11.17 8.16
CA VAL A 118 3.17 -10.16 9.02
C VAL A 118 3.05 -8.80 8.38
N LEU A 119 2.72 -7.77 9.16
CA LEU A 119 2.74 -6.38 8.72
C LEU A 119 4.19 -5.89 8.65
N LEU A 120 4.61 -5.39 7.49
CA LEU A 120 5.97 -4.89 7.25
C LEU A 120 6.06 -3.36 7.31
N LYS A 121 4.98 -2.65 6.99
CA LYS A 121 4.95 -1.18 6.89
C LYS A 121 3.66 -0.63 7.51
N PRO A 122 3.71 0.55 8.13
CA PRO A 122 2.49 1.21 8.60
C PRO A 122 1.68 1.77 7.41
N PHE A 123 0.40 2.03 7.65
CA PHE A 123 -0.47 2.78 6.73
C PHE A 123 -0.56 4.21 7.28
N THR A 124 0.23 5.14 6.74
CA THR A 124 0.46 6.47 7.35
C THR A 124 -0.62 7.50 7.03
N THR A 125 -1.48 7.24 6.05
CA THR A 125 -2.56 8.14 5.63
C THR A 125 -3.67 7.30 5.04
N ILE A 126 -4.67 6.97 5.86
CA ILE A 126 -5.90 6.37 5.35
C ILE A 126 -6.96 7.46 5.46
N PRO A 127 -7.41 8.07 4.35
CA PRO A 127 -8.50 9.03 4.40
C PRO A 127 -9.74 8.33 4.99
N ASP A 128 -10.25 8.86 6.09
CA ASP A 128 -11.49 8.40 6.70
C ASP A 128 -12.61 8.71 5.71
N LEU A 129 -13.12 7.68 5.03
CA LEU A 129 -14.10 7.84 3.95
C LEU A 129 -15.51 8.14 4.47
N GLY A 130 -15.68 8.40 5.77
CA GLY A 130 -16.94 8.82 6.37
C GLY A 130 -17.96 7.68 6.39
N SER A 131 -18.44 7.36 7.58
CA SER A 131 -19.68 6.58 7.73
C SER A 131 -20.86 7.52 7.46
N GLU A 132 -21.26 7.69 6.20
CA GLU A 132 -22.59 8.21 5.86
C GLU A 132 -23.64 7.10 5.88
#